data_AF-A0A6A0HUI3-F1
#
_entry.id   AF-A0A6A0HUI3-F1
#
_cell.length_a   1.000
_cell.length_b   1.000
_cell.length_c   1.000
_cell.angle_alpha   90.00
_cell.angle_beta   90.00
_cell.angle_gamma   90.00
#
_symmetry.space_group_name_H-M   'P 1'
#
loop_
_entity.id
_entity.type
_entity.pdbx_description
1 polymer ?
#
loop_
_entity_poly.entity_id
_entity_poly.type
_entity_poly.pdbx_seq_one_letter_code
_entity_poly.pdbx_strand_id
1 'polypeptide(L)'
;MTAAVTKEPAALLEKKLHKGQRHFTLNEAAASTGLYVDDARNALDELIKKYVCRLQVTENGDLIYDFGKNLLRRGEKTFEEKMAQLRERLWQLFTVIYKAWIAVTLVVYFVLFVIILIALILAMSAGKKDGKVRGPSLETLGNIFASIFRWRTNTGTVLYRTDRRGYPYRQYEPRPSPLNENKKSFIASVYDFVFGPARVEIDPLHNQKEVAAYLRKQNGIIVTSELCALAGWNFPQAETFLTDCLVRFQGEVKVSDNGVMYGQFDELLRGLDKVEPYKIVHYWDEYEPDYQLAGNSPGRNLVIILMNAFNLIFAFYLLTNLLPALTAPGGPADMLPGLGDWIAAHDFAAYLLLGWIPLIFSVLFFAIPLLRWFKISKARRQRHRNNIRKRLFKAIYQENGNPQTAAQIHQIVNTGAREEQLPVSLVESVLREVALDLPGDTLVSAEGQVQYAFPRIGYELKEVTTLRSQSRRAETLGKIIMDSEN
;
A
#
# COMPACT_ATOMS: atom_id res chain seq x y z
N MET A 1 -36.23 -29.95 -39.85
CA MET A 1 -35.64 -28.61 -39.60
C MET A 1 -35.73 -28.36 -38.10
N THR A 2 -34.69 -28.76 -37.37
CA THR A 2 -34.60 -28.59 -35.92
C THR A 2 -34.11 -27.18 -35.62
N ALA A 3 -34.93 -26.43 -34.88
CA ALA A 3 -34.59 -25.10 -34.37
C ALA A 3 -33.32 -25.20 -33.53
N ALA A 4 -32.20 -24.76 -34.10
CA ALA A 4 -30.96 -24.58 -33.37
C ALA A 4 -31.18 -23.44 -32.39
N VAL A 5 -31.30 -23.79 -31.11
CA VAL A 5 -31.04 -22.85 -30.02
C VAL A 5 -29.63 -22.33 -30.26
N THR A 6 -29.50 -21.14 -30.85
CA THR A 6 -28.23 -20.42 -30.99
C THR A 6 -27.75 -20.08 -29.59
N LYS A 7 -27.08 -21.03 -28.94
CA LYS A 7 -26.32 -20.75 -27.72
C LYS A 7 -25.28 -19.72 -28.11
N GLU A 8 -25.19 -18.65 -27.32
CA GLU A 8 -24.16 -17.63 -27.51
C GLU A 8 -22.79 -18.33 -27.68
N PRO A 9 -22.00 -17.96 -28.70
CA PRO A 9 -20.70 -18.57 -28.99
C PRO A 9 -19.79 -18.69 -27.74
N ALA A 10 -19.77 -17.67 -26.89
CA ALA A 10 -19.05 -17.67 -25.62
C ALA A 10 -19.52 -18.75 -24.64
N ALA A 11 -20.83 -19.03 -24.55
CA ALA A 11 -21.38 -20.04 -23.66
C ALA A 11 -20.94 -21.48 -24.05
N LEU A 12 -20.69 -21.73 -25.34
CA LEU A 12 -20.18 -23.02 -25.82
C LEU A 12 -18.73 -23.26 -25.37
N LEU A 13 -17.86 -22.25 -25.49
CA LEU A 13 -16.49 -22.32 -24.99
C LEU A 13 -16.44 -22.31 -23.45
N GLU A 14 -17.29 -21.53 -22.79
CA GLU A 14 -17.40 -21.52 -21.33
C GLU A 14 -17.73 -22.92 -20.78
N LYS A 15 -18.61 -23.66 -21.48
CA LYS A 15 -18.91 -25.04 -21.12
C LYS A 15 -17.69 -25.96 -21.23
N LYS A 16 -16.80 -25.74 -22.20
CA LYS A 16 -15.55 -26.52 -22.36
C LYS A 16 -14.57 -26.18 -21.24
N LEU A 17 -14.46 -24.91 -20.88
CA LEU A 17 -13.72 -24.46 -19.70
C LEU A 17 -14.17 -25.22 -18.46
N HIS A 18 -15.46 -25.20 -18.14
CA HIS A 18 -15.99 -25.92 -16.97
C HIS A 18 -15.77 -27.45 -16.99
N LYS A 19 -15.59 -28.04 -18.18
CA LYS A 19 -15.26 -29.46 -18.36
C LYS A 19 -13.76 -29.79 -18.24
N GLY A 20 -12.90 -28.78 -18.08
CA GLY A 20 -11.47 -28.95 -17.82
C GLY A 20 -10.55 -28.65 -19.01
N GLN A 21 -11.07 -28.31 -20.19
CA GLN A 21 -10.23 -27.82 -21.30
C GLN A 21 -9.91 -26.34 -21.02
N ARG A 22 -8.69 -26.06 -20.55
CA ARG A 22 -8.25 -24.73 -20.07
C ARG A 22 -7.32 -23.97 -21.01
N HIS A 23 -6.88 -24.63 -22.07
CA HIS A 23 -5.99 -24.08 -23.08
C HIS A 23 -6.71 -24.19 -24.41
N PHE A 24 -6.69 -23.10 -25.17
CA PHE A 24 -7.25 -23.07 -26.51
C PHE A 24 -6.32 -22.29 -27.43
N THR A 25 -6.08 -22.83 -28.61
CA THR A 25 -5.77 -21.98 -29.77
C THR A 25 -7.08 -21.51 -30.41
N LEU A 26 -7.02 -20.48 -31.26
CA LEU A 26 -8.19 -20.02 -32.01
C LEU A 26 -8.81 -21.16 -32.85
N ASN A 27 -7.96 -21.94 -33.52
CA ASN A 27 -8.39 -23.05 -34.37
C ASN A 27 -8.97 -24.21 -33.55
N GLU A 28 -8.40 -24.51 -32.38
CA GLU A 28 -8.92 -25.54 -31.48
C GLU A 28 -10.27 -25.12 -30.86
N ALA A 29 -10.44 -23.83 -30.54
CA ALA A 29 -11.70 -23.28 -30.08
C ALA A 29 -12.81 -23.48 -31.13
N ALA A 30 -12.52 -23.15 -32.40
CA ALA A 30 -13.44 -23.38 -33.52
C ALA A 30 -13.74 -24.88 -33.71
N ALA A 31 -12.70 -25.72 -33.81
CA ALA A 31 -12.85 -27.16 -34.03
C ALA A 31 -13.62 -27.88 -32.91
N SER A 32 -13.39 -27.49 -31.65
CA SER A 32 -14.00 -28.15 -30.49
C SER A 32 -15.48 -27.76 -30.26
N THR A 33 -15.92 -26.64 -30.83
CA THR A 33 -17.28 -26.09 -30.68
C THR A 33 -18.11 -26.15 -31.95
N GLY A 34 -17.47 -26.28 -33.13
CA GLY A 34 -18.11 -26.19 -34.43
C GLY A 34 -18.45 -24.76 -34.86
N LEU A 35 -17.91 -23.75 -34.17
CA LEU A 35 -18.09 -22.33 -34.51
C LEU A 35 -17.23 -21.93 -35.71
N TYR A 36 -17.65 -20.88 -36.43
CA TYR A 36 -16.77 -20.18 -37.36
C TYR A 36 -15.57 -19.58 -36.60
N VAL A 37 -14.45 -19.43 -37.30
CA VAL A 37 -13.20 -18.94 -36.68
C VAL A 37 -13.40 -17.54 -36.08
N ASP A 38 -14.15 -16.66 -36.73
CA ASP A 38 -14.43 -15.31 -36.23
C ASP A 38 -15.34 -15.34 -34.99
N ASP A 39 -16.34 -16.23 -34.96
CA ASP A 39 -17.20 -16.42 -33.78
C ASP A 39 -16.41 -16.97 -32.60
N ALA A 40 -15.47 -17.90 -32.86
CA ALA A 40 -14.58 -18.43 -31.84
C ALA A 40 -13.64 -17.34 -31.29
N ARG A 41 -13.17 -16.42 -32.13
CA ARG A 41 -12.37 -15.25 -31.72
C ARG A 41 -13.17 -14.34 -30.80
N ASN A 42 -14.36 -13.92 -31.23
CA ASN A 42 -15.25 -13.07 -30.44
C ASN A 42 -15.61 -13.72 -29.10
N ALA A 43 -15.86 -15.04 -29.10
CA ALA A 43 -16.14 -15.81 -27.91
C ALA A 43 -14.95 -15.86 -26.93
N LEU A 44 -13.72 -16.03 -27.44
CA LEU A 44 -12.50 -15.98 -26.62
C LEU A 44 -12.30 -14.59 -26.03
N ASP A 45 -12.49 -13.52 -26.82
CA ASP A 45 -12.39 -12.14 -26.34
C ASP A 45 -13.39 -11.86 -25.21
N GLU A 46 -14.61 -12.37 -25.31
CA GLU A 46 -15.60 -12.27 -24.23
C GLU A 46 -15.18 -13.04 -22.97
N LEU A 47 -14.63 -14.24 -23.13
CA LEU A 47 -14.13 -15.04 -22.00
C LEU A 47 -12.96 -14.38 -21.29
N ILE A 48 -12.08 -13.68 -22.00
CA ILE A 48 -10.95 -12.94 -21.41
C ILE A 48 -11.44 -11.74 -20.58
N LYS A 49 -12.57 -11.12 -20.96
CA LYS A 49 -13.23 -10.08 -20.15
C LYS A 49 -13.77 -10.67 -18.85
N LYS A 50 -14.30 -11.89 -18.89
CA LYS A 50 -14.96 -12.56 -17.76
C LYS A 50 -13.99 -13.27 -16.83
N TYR A 51 -12.92 -13.87 -17.34
CA TYR A 51 -11.99 -14.72 -16.60
C TYR A 51 -10.54 -14.23 -16.69
N VAL A 52 -9.74 -14.60 -15.69
CA VAL A 52 -8.30 -14.42 -15.73
C VAL A 52 -7.72 -15.33 -16.80
N CYS A 53 -6.96 -14.77 -17.74
CA CYS A 53 -6.34 -15.48 -18.84
C CYS A 53 -4.92 -14.95 -19.06
N ARG A 54 -3.99 -15.87 -19.32
CA ARG A 54 -2.64 -15.59 -19.79
C ARG A 54 -2.53 -15.99 -21.25
N LEU A 55 -1.78 -15.20 -22.00
CA LEU A 55 -1.52 -15.44 -23.40
C LEU A 55 -0.11 -16.02 -23.54
N GLN A 56 0.00 -17.11 -24.27
CA GLN A 56 1.27 -17.78 -24.56
C GLN A 56 1.47 -17.86 -26.07
N VAL A 57 2.72 -17.85 -26.50
CA VAL A 57 3.10 -17.93 -27.92
C VAL A 57 3.94 -19.18 -28.12
N THR A 58 3.62 -19.94 -29.18
CA THR A 58 4.41 -21.10 -29.61
C THR A 58 5.57 -20.67 -30.49
N GLU A 59 6.53 -21.58 -30.72
CA GLU A 59 7.64 -21.36 -31.65
C GLU A 59 7.19 -21.03 -33.08
N ASN A 60 5.99 -21.48 -33.47
CA ASN A 60 5.39 -21.22 -34.78
C ASN A 60 4.58 -19.92 -34.84
N GLY A 61 4.52 -19.16 -33.74
CA GLY A 61 3.74 -17.93 -33.65
C GLY A 61 2.25 -18.12 -33.32
N ASP A 62 1.82 -19.34 -32.96
CA ASP A 62 0.44 -19.57 -32.56
C ASP A 62 0.17 -19.02 -31.16
N LEU A 63 -0.98 -18.38 -30.99
CA LEU A 63 -1.44 -17.85 -29.71
C LEU A 63 -2.25 -18.90 -28.95
N ILE A 64 -1.87 -19.16 -27.71
CA ILE A 64 -2.58 -20.03 -26.77
C ILE A 64 -3.20 -19.18 -25.65
N TYR A 65 -4.51 -19.34 -25.46
CA TYR A 65 -5.27 -18.76 -24.36
C TYR A 65 -5.27 -19.72 -23.17
N ASP A 66 -4.51 -19.41 -22.12
CA ASP A 66 -4.40 -20.20 -20.88
C ASP A 66 -5.27 -19.57 -19.77
N PHE A 67 -6.37 -20.24 -19.42
CA PHE A 67 -7.29 -19.82 -18.34
C PHE A 67 -6.87 -20.33 -16.95
N GLY A 68 -5.68 -20.94 -16.85
CA GLY A 68 -5.11 -21.47 -15.62
C GLY A 68 -5.76 -22.76 -15.15
N LYS A 69 -5.19 -23.32 -14.08
CA LYS A 69 -5.70 -24.55 -13.43
C LYS A 69 -7.08 -24.34 -12.80
N ASN A 70 -7.27 -23.19 -12.17
CA ASN A 70 -8.52 -22.78 -11.53
C ASN A 70 -9.17 -21.68 -12.37
N LEU A 71 -10.45 -21.86 -12.71
CA LEU A 71 -11.19 -20.84 -13.46
C LEU A 71 -11.57 -19.68 -12.54
N LEU A 72 -10.75 -18.63 -12.57
CA LEU A 72 -10.95 -17.46 -11.73
C LEU A 72 -11.68 -16.38 -12.53
N ARG A 73 -12.84 -15.95 -12.03
CA ARG A 73 -13.56 -14.83 -12.63
C ARG A 73 -12.82 -13.52 -12.34
N ARG A 74 -12.66 -12.67 -13.35
CA ARG A 74 -12.01 -11.36 -13.22
C ARG A 74 -12.78 -10.51 -12.21
N GLY A 75 -12.06 -9.96 -11.23
CA GLY A 75 -12.64 -9.14 -10.15
C GLY A 75 -13.38 -9.92 -9.07
N GLU A 76 -13.42 -11.25 -9.11
CA GLU A 76 -13.97 -12.05 -8.03
C GLU A 76 -13.05 -12.00 -6.81
N LYS A 77 -13.60 -11.54 -5.69
CA LYS A 77 -12.86 -11.45 -4.44
C LYS A 77 -12.72 -12.83 -3.81
N THR A 78 -11.48 -13.22 -3.53
CA THR A 78 -11.18 -14.46 -2.80
C THR A 78 -11.80 -14.44 -1.39
N PHE A 79 -12.00 -15.62 -0.78
CA PHE A 79 -12.50 -15.69 0.60
C PHE A 79 -11.56 -14.96 1.57
N GLU A 80 -10.25 -15.06 1.34
CA GLU A 80 -9.24 -14.32 2.09
C GLU A 80 -9.41 -12.80 1.95
N GLU A 81 -9.69 -12.29 0.75
CA GLU A 81 -9.98 -10.86 0.53
C GLU A 81 -11.27 -10.41 1.23
N LYS A 82 -12.32 -11.23 1.20
CA LYS A 82 -13.58 -10.93 1.90
C LYS A 82 -13.35 -10.87 3.41
N MET A 83 -12.61 -11.83 3.97
CA MET A 83 -12.24 -11.84 5.39
C MET A 83 -11.33 -10.67 5.76
N ALA A 84 -10.38 -10.32 4.88
CA ALA A 84 -9.51 -9.16 5.07
C ALA A 84 -10.31 -7.85 5.11
N GLN A 85 -11.30 -7.69 4.23
CA GLN A 85 -12.21 -6.54 4.21
C GLN A 85 -13.07 -6.47 5.47
N LEU A 86 -13.59 -7.60 5.96
CA LEU A 86 -14.33 -7.62 7.23
C LEU A 86 -13.44 -7.20 8.40
N ARG A 87 -12.24 -7.77 8.50
CA ARG A 87 -11.25 -7.40 9.53
C ARG A 87 -10.87 -5.93 9.45
N GLU A 88 -10.71 -5.39 8.23
CA GLU A 88 -10.39 -3.99 8.02
C GLU A 88 -11.53 -3.07 8.47
N ARG A 89 -12.79 -3.41 8.16
CA ARG A 89 -13.96 -2.68 8.65
C ARG A 89 -14.07 -2.70 10.17
N LEU A 90 -13.88 -3.87 10.79
CA LEU A 90 -13.86 -4.00 12.25
C LEU A 90 -12.74 -3.18 12.87
N TRP A 91 -11.56 -3.18 12.26
CA TRP A 91 -10.42 -2.39 12.69
C TRP A 91 -10.66 -0.88 12.56
N GLN A 92 -11.29 -0.44 11.47
CA GLN A 92 -11.69 0.96 11.26
C GLN A 92 -12.70 1.40 12.34
N LEU A 93 -13.74 0.59 12.61
CA LEU A 93 -14.72 0.86 13.66
C LEU A 93 -14.06 0.96 15.04
N PHE A 94 -13.23 -0.03 15.40
CA PHE A 94 -12.47 -0.04 16.65
C PHE A 94 -11.59 1.21 16.78
N THR A 95 -10.88 1.59 15.71
CA THR A 95 -10.00 2.76 15.70
C THR A 95 -10.78 4.05 15.94
N VAL A 96 -11.97 4.19 15.35
CA VAL A 96 -12.84 5.37 15.58
C VAL A 96 -13.29 5.43 17.04
N ILE A 97 -13.82 4.33 17.59
CA ILE A 97 -14.29 4.27 18.98
C ILE A 97 -13.14 4.57 19.95
N TYR A 98 -11.98 3.95 19.74
CA TYR A 98 -10.84 4.13 20.63
C TYR A 98 -10.19 5.53 20.49
N LYS A 99 -10.22 6.15 19.30
CA LYS A 99 -9.83 7.56 19.14
C LYS A 99 -10.76 8.50 19.91
N ALA A 100 -12.07 8.27 19.87
CA ALA A 100 -13.02 9.03 20.67
C ALA A 100 -12.73 8.85 22.18
N TRP A 101 -12.43 7.63 22.63
CA TRP A 101 -12.04 7.37 24.01
C TRP A 101 -10.75 8.12 24.41
N ILE A 102 -9.70 8.07 23.58
CA ILE A 102 -8.48 8.87 23.79
C ILE A 102 -8.81 10.36 23.89
N ALA A 103 -9.66 10.88 23.00
CA ALA A 103 -10.05 12.29 23.01
C ALA A 103 -10.75 12.69 24.30
N VAL A 104 -11.71 11.90 24.78
CA VAL A 104 -12.40 12.11 26.06
C VAL A 104 -11.39 12.11 27.22
N THR A 105 -10.51 11.11 27.27
CA THR A 105 -9.45 11.03 28.29
C THR A 105 -8.52 12.26 28.26
N LEU A 106 -8.14 12.73 27.07
CA LEU A 106 -7.32 13.94 26.91
C LEU A 106 -8.07 15.20 27.35
N VAL A 107 -9.39 15.30 27.13
CA VAL A 107 -10.21 16.41 27.63
C VAL A 107 -10.23 16.41 29.15
N VAL A 108 -10.43 15.25 29.79
CA VAL A 108 -10.41 15.12 31.27
C VAL A 108 -9.06 15.59 31.81
N TYR A 109 -7.95 15.13 31.24
CA TYR A 109 -6.62 15.59 31.66
C TYR A 109 -6.43 17.08 31.41
N PHE A 110 -6.85 17.60 30.25
CA PHE A 110 -6.74 19.02 29.94
C PHE A 110 -7.46 19.88 30.97
N VAL A 111 -8.71 19.55 31.31
CA VAL A 111 -9.49 20.28 32.33
C VAL A 111 -8.79 20.21 33.68
N LEU A 112 -8.33 19.02 34.09
CA LEU A 112 -7.60 18.84 35.36
C LEU A 112 -6.32 19.68 35.41
N PHE A 113 -5.53 19.71 34.33
CA PHE A 113 -4.33 20.55 34.26
C PHE A 113 -4.66 22.04 34.29
N VAL A 114 -5.75 22.49 33.65
CA VAL A 114 -6.20 23.89 33.69
C VAL A 114 -6.61 24.28 35.11
N ILE A 115 -7.33 23.43 35.84
CA ILE A 115 -7.71 23.69 37.24
C ILE A 115 -6.46 23.80 38.12
N ILE A 116 -5.52 22.87 38.00
CA ILE A 116 -4.25 22.90 38.74
C ILE A 116 -3.46 24.18 38.42
N LEU A 117 -3.40 24.58 37.15
CA LEU A 117 -2.71 25.78 36.73
C LEU A 117 -3.35 27.05 37.34
N ILE A 118 -4.67 27.15 37.32
CA ILE A 118 -5.40 28.27 37.96
C ILE A 118 -5.13 28.29 39.46
N ALA A 119 -5.22 27.14 40.13
CA ALA A 119 -4.94 27.04 41.57
C ALA A 119 -3.51 27.46 41.91
N LEU A 120 -2.52 27.05 41.10
CA LEU A 120 -1.12 27.46 41.27
C LEU A 120 -0.94 28.98 41.07
N ILE A 121 -1.57 29.56 40.04
CA ILE A 121 -1.53 31.01 39.80
C ILE A 121 -2.13 31.77 40.98
N LEU A 122 -3.29 31.32 41.50
CA LEU A 122 -3.93 31.93 42.67
C LEU A 122 -3.04 31.81 43.91
N ALA A 123 -2.43 30.65 44.15
CA ALA A 123 -1.51 30.43 45.27
C ALA A 123 -0.25 31.32 45.17
N MET A 124 0.31 31.48 43.97
CA MET A 124 1.47 32.36 43.74
C MET A 124 1.08 33.85 43.85
N SER A 125 -0.16 34.22 43.48
CA SER A 125 -0.65 35.60 43.60
C SER A 125 -0.84 36.04 45.06
N ALA A 126 -1.01 35.09 45.99
CA ALA A 126 -1.07 35.35 47.43
C ALA A 126 0.31 35.64 48.06
N GLY A 127 1.42 35.43 47.33
CA GLY A 127 2.80 35.40 47.84
C GLY A 127 3.72 36.60 47.59
N LYS A 128 3.24 37.75 47.09
CA LYS A 128 3.95 39.05 46.90
C LYS A 128 4.53 39.35 45.49
N LYS A 129 4.71 40.67 45.29
CA LYS A 129 4.85 41.50 44.07
C LYS A 129 6.04 41.21 43.13
N ASP A 130 5.78 41.52 41.85
CA ASP A 130 6.71 41.87 40.77
C ASP A 130 7.42 40.75 39.99
N GLY A 131 6.66 39.72 39.61
CA GLY A 131 6.98 38.87 38.45
C GLY A 131 5.75 38.69 37.57
N LYS A 132 5.73 39.30 36.37
CA LYS A 132 4.64 39.10 35.40
C LYS A 132 4.78 37.72 34.76
N VAL A 133 4.38 36.67 35.49
CA VAL A 133 4.30 35.30 34.96
C VAL A 133 3.23 35.30 33.86
N ARG A 134 3.68 35.42 32.60
CA ARG A 134 2.80 35.43 31.45
C ARG A 134 2.42 33.98 31.12
N GLY A 135 1.30 33.54 31.68
CA GLY A 135 0.69 32.25 31.34
C GLY A 135 0.32 32.16 29.86
N PRO A 136 0.04 30.94 29.35
CA PRO A 136 -0.44 30.76 27.99
C PRO A 136 -1.74 31.56 27.76
N SER A 137 -1.87 32.18 26.59
CA SER A 137 -3.07 32.96 26.25
C SER A 137 -4.31 32.06 26.12
N LEU A 138 -5.51 32.63 26.34
CA LEU A 138 -6.78 31.92 26.15
C LEU A 138 -6.93 31.37 24.72
N GLU A 139 -6.44 32.10 23.73
CA GLU A 139 -6.41 31.65 22.33
C GLU A 139 -5.52 30.42 22.15
N THR A 140 -4.33 30.42 22.76
CA THR A 140 -3.43 29.26 22.74
C THR A 140 -4.06 28.04 23.41
N LEU A 141 -4.71 28.22 24.56
CA LEU A 141 -5.44 27.17 25.28
C LEU A 141 -6.61 26.62 24.43
N GLY A 142 -7.39 27.50 23.80
CA GLY A 142 -8.46 27.13 22.89
C GLY A 142 -7.96 26.33 21.67
N ASN A 143 -6.84 26.73 21.09
CA ASN A 143 -6.21 26.02 19.97
C ASN A 143 -5.69 24.63 20.36
N ILE A 144 -5.15 24.48 21.57
CA ILE A 144 -4.75 23.17 22.12
C ILE A 144 -5.99 22.30 22.34
N PHE A 145 -7.04 22.84 22.97
CA PHE A 145 -8.28 22.12 23.22
C PHE A 145 -8.94 21.65 21.92
N ALA A 146 -9.07 22.55 20.93
CA ALA A 146 -9.58 22.23 19.61
C ALA A 146 -8.75 21.16 18.89
N SER A 147 -7.44 21.05 19.20
CA SER A 147 -6.58 20.04 18.60
C SER A 147 -6.90 18.61 19.04
N ILE A 148 -7.56 18.41 20.20
CA ILE A 148 -7.97 17.10 20.72
C ILE A 148 -8.98 16.42 19.77
N PHE A 149 -9.88 17.21 19.19
CA PHE A 149 -10.91 16.75 18.26
C PHE A 149 -10.43 16.58 16.81
N ARG A 150 -9.15 16.89 16.53
CA ARG A 150 -8.56 16.72 15.20
C ARG A 150 -7.97 15.31 15.04
N TRP A 151 -8.79 14.36 14.58
CA TRP A 151 -8.41 12.94 14.47
C TRP A 151 -7.45 12.59 13.32
N ARG A 152 -7.27 13.49 12.35
CA ARG A 152 -6.28 13.36 11.27
C ARG A 152 -4.90 13.80 11.77
N THR A 153 -3.93 12.89 11.73
CA THR A 153 -2.56 13.10 12.22
C THR A 153 -1.61 13.67 11.16
N ASN A 154 -2.10 13.89 9.94
CA ASN A 154 -1.38 14.47 8.81
C ASN A 154 -2.12 15.67 8.20
N THR A 155 -1.44 16.40 7.30
CA THR A 155 -2.00 17.53 6.54
C THR A 155 -2.62 17.12 5.20
N GLY A 156 -2.32 15.91 4.72
CA GLY A 156 -2.68 15.43 3.38
C GLY A 156 -1.60 15.68 2.32
N THR A 157 -0.65 16.58 2.61
CA THR A 157 0.53 16.85 1.75
C THR A 157 1.47 15.65 1.77
N VAL A 158 1.93 15.22 0.60
CA VAL A 158 2.94 14.16 0.45
C VAL A 158 4.33 14.79 0.35
N LEU A 159 5.25 14.32 1.19
CA LEU A 159 6.65 14.72 1.20
C LEU A 159 7.56 13.51 0.88
N TYR A 160 8.74 13.80 0.33
CA TYR A 160 9.80 12.81 0.18
C TYR A 160 10.70 12.82 1.40
N ARG A 161 10.97 11.64 1.96
CA ARG A 161 11.92 11.44 3.05
C ARG A 161 12.87 10.31 2.72
N THR A 162 14.07 10.40 3.24
CA THR A 162 15.08 9.34 3.12
C THR A 162 15.12 8.56 4.43
N ASP A 163 15.12 7.23 4.35
CA ASP A 163 15.30 6.39 5.53
C ASP A 163 16.77 6.34 5.98
N ARG A 164 17.03 5.63 7.09
CA ARG A 164 18.38 5.48 7.64
C ARG A 164 19.37 4.77 6.72
N ARG A 165 18.88 4.12 5.66
CA ARG A 165 19.66 3.34 4.69
C ARG A 165 19.73 4.04 3.33
N GLY A 166 19.33 5.31 3.26
CA GLY A 166 19.46 6.12 2.05
C GLY A 166 18.33 5.94 1.03
N TYR A 167 17.27 5.18 1.32
CA TYR A 167 16.16 5.00 0.37
C TYR A 167 15.14 6.14 0.46
N PRO A 168 14.90 6.91 -0.61
CA PRO A 168 13.85 7.93 -0.64
C PRO A 168 12.46 7.32 -0.80
N TYR A 169 11.51 7.74 0.03
CA TYR A 169 10.13 7.25 0.01
C TYR A 169 9.12 8.37 0.27
N ARG A 170 7.87 8.12 -0.14
CA ARG A 170 6.73 9.03 0.05
C ARG A 170 6.14 8.86 1.45
N GLN A 171 5.94 9.97 2.16
CA GLN A 171 5.26 9.99 3.46
C GLN A 171 4.34 11.22 3.55
N TYR A 172 3.18 11.08 4.20
CA TYR A 172 2.39 12.25 4.54
C TYR A 172 3.12 13.15 5.54
N GLU A 173 3.00 14.46 5.34
CA GLU A 173 3.46 15.46 6.29
C GLU A 173 2.71 15.32 7.62
N PRO A 174 3.43 15.18 8.75
CA PRO A 174 2.80 15.08 10.06
C PRO A 174 2.18 16.41 10.46
N ARG A 175 1.05 16.36 11.16
CA ARG A 175 0.33 17.57 11.54
C ARG A 175 1.16 18.44 12.51
N PRO A 176 1.35 19.74 12.23
CA PRO A 176 2.11 20.65 13.08
C PRO A 176 1.42 20.91 14.42
N SER A 177 2.21 21.25 15.43
CA SER A 177 1.76 21.61 16.77
C SER A 177 1.23 23.06 16.77
N PRO A 178 0.11 23.34 17.45
CA PRO A 178 -0.37 24.73 17.63
C PRO A 178 0.65 25.65 18.32
N LEU A 179 1.62 25.08 19.04
CA LEU A 179 2.67 25.82 19.74
C LEU A 179 3.96 26.01 18.93
N ASN A 180 4.18 25.18 17.90
CA ASN A 180 5.39 25.21 17.09
C ASN A 180 5.16 24.42 15.79
N GLU A 181 5.14 25.12 14.66
CA GLU A 181 4.84 24.54 13.35
C GLU A 181 5.87 23.50 12.90
N ASN A 182 7.12 23.64 13.33
CA ASN A 182 8.20 22.68 13.00
C ASN A 182 8.11 21.38 13.81
N LYS A 183 7.23 21.30 14.80
CA LYS A 183 7.06 20.12 15.66
C LYS A 183 5.72 19.47 15.42
N LYS A 184 5.70 18.14 15.43
CA LYS A 184 4.47 17.36 15.40
C LYS A 184 3.60 17.65 16.62
N SER A 185 2.29 17.84 16.39
CA SER A 185 1.28 18.01 17.43
C SER A 185 1.33 16.87 18.45
N PHE A 186 1.16 17.19 19.74
CA PHE A 186 1.13 16.18 20.81
C PHE A 186 -0.02 15.19 20.62
N ILE A 187 -1.22 15.68 20.27
CA ILE A 187 -2.39 14.83 20.02
C ILE A 187 -2.11 13.88 18.85
N ALA A 188 -1.53 14.40 17.76
CA ALA A 188 -1.12 13.56 16.63
C ALA A 188 -0.06 12.53 17.03
N SER A 189 0.87 12.89 17.92
CA SER A 189 1.85 11.95 18.48
C SER A 189 1.21 10.85 19.33
N VAL A 190 0.18 11.15 20.12
CA VAL A 190 -0.56 10.15 20.92
C VAL A 190 -1.31 9.19 20.01
N TYR A 191 -2.03 9.69 19.00
CA TYR A 191 -2.71 8.84 18.03
C TYR A 191 -1.73 7.98 17.22
N ASP A 192 -0.65 8.57 16.72
CA ASP A 192 0.34 7.80 15.96
C ASP A 192 1.13 6.83 16.85
N PHE A 193 1.28 7.10 18.15
CA PHE A 193 1.83 6.11 19.09
C PHE A 193 0.94 4.86 19.13
N VAL A 194 -0.36 5.05 19.36
CA VAL A 194 -1.32 3.95 19.46
C VAL A 194 -1.55 3.25 18.13
N PHE A 195 -1.74 3.98 17.03
CA PHE A 195 -2.19 3.42 15.73
C PHE A 195 -1.12 3.37 14.63
N GLY A 196 -0.03 4.11 14.80
CA GLY A 196 0.98 4.32 13.77
C GLY A 196 0.64 5.52 12.88
N PRO A 197 1.65 6.14 12.24
CA PRO A 197 1.41 7.21 11.29
C PRO A 197 0.70 6.70 10.04
N ALA A 198 -0.14 7.55 9.45
CA ALA A 198 -0.77 7.27 8.17
C ALA A 198 0.26 7.05 7.06
N ARG A 199 0.02 6.06 6.21
CA ARG A 199 0.84 5.77 5.02
C ARG A 199 0.14 6.32 3.78
N VAL A 200 0.92 6.75 2.79
CA VAL A 200 0.39 7.24 1.52
C VAL A 200 -0.43 6.14 0.85
N GLU A 201 -1.69 6.44 0.57
CA GLU A 201 -2.58 5.53 -0.12
C GLU A 201 -2.18 5.44 -1.60
N ILE A 202 -2.13 4.20 -2.11
CA ILE A 202 -1.87 3.94 -3.53
C ILE A 202 -3.24 3.85 -4.20
N ASP A 203 -3.45 4.66 -5.23
CA ASP A 203 -4.66 4.60 -6.06
C ASP A 203 -4.82 3.17 -6.61
N PRO A 204 -5.98 2.50 -6.45
CA PRO A 204 -6.23 1.18 -7.01
C PRO A 204 -6.00 1.08 -8.52
N LEU A 205 -6.13 2.21 -9.24
CA LEU A 205 -5.91 2.31 -10.68
C LEU A 205 -4.53 2.90 -11.05
N HIS A 206 -3.61 3.00 -10.09
CA HIS A 206 -2.28 3.58 -10.29
C HIS A 206 -1.53 2.91 -11.45
N ASN A 207 -1.42 1.58 -11.43
CA ASN A 207 -0.69 0.82 -12.44
C ASN A 207 -1.33 0.95 -13.82
N GLN A 208 -2.66 0.97 -13.91
CA GLN A 208 -3.38 1.13 -15.16
C GLN A 208 -3.18 2.53 -15.75
N LYS A 209 -3.21 3.57 -14.91
CA LYS A 209 -2.94 4.96 -15.32
C LYS A 209 -1.50 5.12 -15.79
N GLU A 210 -0.56 4.51 -15.08
CA GLU A 210 0.86 4.52 -15.44
C GLU A 210 1.14 3.81 -16.76
N VAL A 211 0.58 2.60 -16.96
CA VAL A 211 0.72 1.86 -18.22
C VAL A 211 0.04 2.58 -19.37
N ALA A 212 -1.13 3.21 -19.15
CA ALA A 212 -1.77 4.01 -20.18
C ALA A 212 -0.90 5.21 -20.59
N ALA A 213 -0.28 5.91 -19.64
CA ALA A 213 0.65 6.99 -19.94
C ALA A 213 1.92 6.49 -20.62
N TYR A 214 2.44 5.33 -20.22
CA TYR A 214 3.56 4.67 -20.86
C TYR A 214 3.26 4.33 -22.31
N LEU A 215 2.12 3.69 -22.59
CA LEU A 215 1.66 3.34 -23.94
C LEU A 215 1.54 4.57 -24.84
N ARG A 216 0.94 5.66 -24.34
CA ARG A 216 0.86 6.92 -25.10
C ARG A 216 2.23 7.52 -25.43
N LYS A 217 3.21 7.34 -24.55
CA LYS A 217 4.60 7.78 -24.79
C LYS A 217 5.36 6.86 -25.75
N GLN A 218 4.98 5.59 -25.83
CA GLN A 218 5.70 4.53 -26.53
C GLN A 218 4.96 3.99 -27.78
N ASN A 219 4.19 4.85 -28.45
CA ASN A 219 3.43 4.53 -29.68
C ASN A 219 2.48 3.34 -29.55
N GLY A 220 1.87 3.15 -28.38
CA GLY A 220 0.83 2.16 -28.15
C GLY A 220 1.32 0.71 -28.17
N ILE A 221 2.62 0.45 -28.16
CA ILE A 221 3.19 -0.91 -28.17
C ILE A 221 3.83 -1.18 -26.81
N ILE A 222 3.58 -2.36 -26.23
CA ILE A 222 4.21 -2.80 -24.98
C ILE A 222 4.47 -4.31 -24.98
N VAL A 223 5.58 -4.70 -24.34
CA VAL A 223 5.93 -6.11 -24.07
C VAL A 223 5.87 -6.43 -22.57
N THR A 224 5.87 -7.72 -22.24
CA THR A 224 5.71 -8.18 -20.86
C THR A 224 6.87 -7.72 -19.97
N SER A 225 8.10 -7.74 -20.48
CA SER A 225 9.27 -7.26 -19.76
C SER A 225 9.19 -5.77 -19.38
N GLU A 226 8.52 -4.94 -20.16
CA GLU A 226 8.33 -3.53 -19.79
C GLU A 226 7.33 -3.35 -18.66
N LEU A 227 6.30 -4.20 -18.60
CA LEU A 227 5.39 -4.25 -17.44
C LEU A 227 6.12 -4.70 -16.17
N CYS A 228 7.01 -5.69 -16.29
CA CYS A 228 7.90 -6.08 -15.19
C CYS A 228 8.80 -4.90 -14.75
N ALA A 229 9.33 -4.11 -15.68
CA ALA A 229 10.13 -2.93 -15.37
C ALA A 229 9.34 -1.80 -14.67
N LEU A 230 8.07 -1.61 -15.03
CA LEU A 230 7.20 -0.61 -14.42
C LEU A 230 6.73 -1.03 -13.02
N ALA A 231 6.22 -2.25 -12.86
CA ALA A 231 5.54 -2.67 -11.63
C ALA A 231 6.37 -3.61 -10.71
N GLY A 232 7.47 -4.17 -11.20
CA GLY A 232 8.31 -5.13 -10.46
C GLY A 232 7.70 -6.53 -10.32
N TRP A 233 6.70 -6.83 -11.15
CA TRP A 233 6.02 -8.12 -11.20
C TRP A 233 6.91 -9.24 -11.75
N ASN A 234 6.57 -10.48 -11.39
CA ASN A 234 7.03 -11.64 -12.14
C ASN A 234 6.28 -11.76 -13.48
N PHE A 235 6.79 -12.59 -14.40
CA PHE A 235 6.15 -12.75 -15.72
C PHE A 235 4.69 -13.18 -15.65
N PRO A 236 4.28 -14.18 -14.85
CA PRO A 236 2.86 -14.56 -14.75
C PRO A 236 1.93 -13.42 -14.33
N GLN A 237 2.38 -12.58 -13.39
CA GLN A 237 1.63 -11.39 -12.95
C GLN A 237 1.56 -10.34 -14.06
N ALA A 238 2.68 -10.05 -14.73
CA ALA A 238 2.74 -9.09 -15.83
C ALA A 238 1.90 -9.55 -17.04
N GLU A 239 1.92 -10.83 -17.39
CA GLU A 239 1.08 -11.42 -18.46
C GLU A 239 -0.41 -11.28 -18.13
N THR A 240 -0.80 -11.59 -16.88
CA THR A 240 -2.19 -11.43 -16.43
C THR A 240 -2.63 -9.97 -16.51
N PHE A 241 -1.75 -9.04 -16.13
CA PHE A 241 -2.02 -7.62 -16.20
C PHE A 241 -2.05 -7.08 -17.64
N LEU A 242 -1.18 -7.59 -18.53
CA LEU A 242 -1.22 -7.28 -19.95
C LEU A 242 -2.58 -7.63 -20.52
N THR A 243 -3.10 -8.81 -20.22
CA THR A 243 -4.46 -9.23 -20.61
C THR A 243 -5.55 -8.31 -20.04
N ASP A 244 -5.41 -7.81 -18.79
CA ASP A 244 -6.32 -6.78 -18.26
C ASP A 244 -6.26 -5.48 -19.08
N CYS A 245 -5.05 -5.06 -19.47
CA CYS A 245 -4.85 -3.87 -20.28
C CYS A 245 -5.45 -4.04 -21.67
N LEU A 246 -5.22 -5.16 -22.34
CA LEU A 246 -5.78 -5.49 -23.66
C LEU A 246 -7.31 -5.33 -23.64
N VAL A 247 -7.97 -5.90 -22.64
CA VAL A 247 -9.42 -5.72 -22.47
C VAL A 247 -9.81 -4.27 -22.18
N ARG A 248 -9.14 -3.64 -21.21
CA ARG A 248 -9.52 -2.33 -20.67
C ARG A 248 -9.34 -1.21 -21.67
N PHE A 249 -8.27 -1.27 -22.45
CA PHE A 249 -7.86 -0.23 -23.39
C PHE A 249 -8.09 -0.65 -24.84
N GLN A 250 -8.88 -1.72 -25.08
CA GLN A 250 -9.19 -2.25 -26.41
C GLN A 250 -7.94 -2.48 -27.26
N GLY A 251 -6.92 -3.09 -26.65
CA GLY A 251 -5.70 -3.48 -27.33
C GLY A 251 -5.82 -4.83 -27.99
N GLU A 252 -4.99 -5.04 -29.01
CA GLU A 252 -4.82 -6.32 -29.71
C GLU A 252 -3.51 -6.97 -29.28
N VAL A 253 -3.51 -8.31 -29.20
CA VAL A 253 -2.28 -9.08 -29.05
C VAL A 253 -1.74 -9.42 -30.44
N LYS A 254 -0.43 -9.21 -30.62
CA LYS A 254 0.29 -9.58 -31.84
C LYS A 254 1.56 -10.33 -31.50
N VAL A 255 2.01 -11.11 -32.47
CA VAL A 255 3.26 -11.86 -32.40
C VAL A 255 4.16 -11.32 -33.51
N SER A 256 5.40 -10.97 -33.18
CA SER A 256 6.37 -10.54 -34.18
C SER A 256 6.94 -11.73 -34.96
N ASP A 257 7.62 -11.49 -36.08
CA ASP A 257 8.27 -12.54 -36.88
C ASP A 257 9.33 -13.31 -36.07
N ASN A 258 9.86 -12.67 -35.04
CA ASN A 258 10.81 -13.23 -34.07
C ASN A 258 10.07 -13.97 -32.92
N GLY A 259 8.76 -14.14 -32.95
CA GLY A 259 8.01 -14.86 -31.92
C GLY A 259 7.82 -14.10 -30.61
N VAL A 260 7.99 -12.77 -30.60
CA VAL A 260 7.72 -11.95 -29.41
C VAL A 260 6.25 -11.56 -29.37
N MET A 261 5.58 -11.91 -28.27
CA MET A 261 4.23 -11.41 -27.97
C MET A 261 4.29 -9.96 -27.49
N TYR A 262 3.49 -9.09 -28.12
CA TYR A 262 3.31 -7.71 -27.68
C TYR A 262 1.84 -7.29 -27.75
N GLY A 263 1.48 -6.32 -26.91
CA GLY A 263 0.19 -5.65 -26.99
C GLY A 263 0.30 -4.37 -27.84
N GLN A 264 -0.66 -4.16 -28.74
CA GLN A 264 -0.82 -2.96 -29.53
C GLN A 264 -2.14 -2.25 -29.18
N PHE A 265 -2.08 -0.94 -28.92
CA PHE A 265 -3.17 -0.15 -28.33
C PHE A 265 -3.48 1.09 -29.17
N ASP A 266 -3.92 0.89 -30.41
CA ASP A 266 -4.15 1.99 -31.35
C ASP A 266 -5.28 2.93 -30.89
N GLU A 267 -6.36 2.39 -30.31
CA GLU A 267 -7.49 3.18 -29.81
C GLU A 267 -7.10 4.09 -28.64
N LEU A 268 -6.16 3.66 -27.79
CA LEU A 268 -5.69 4.47 -26.66
C LEU A 268 -4.90 5.72 -27.10
N LEU A 269 -4.33 5.69 -28.31
CA LEU A 269 -3.60 6.81 -28.89
C LEU A 269 -4.53 7.88 -29.46
N ARG A 270 -5.77 7.51 -29.80
CA ARG A 270 -6.76 8.41 -30.38
C ARG A 270 -7.38 9.26 -29.27
N GLY A 271 -7.07 10.55 -29.23
CA GLY A 271 -7.62 11.46 -28.23
C GLY A 271 -7.51 12.93 -28.62
N LEU A 272 -8.45 13.74 -28.12
CA LEU A 272 -8.35 15.20 -28.20
C LEU A 272 -7.20 15.61 -27.26
N ASP A 273 -6.09 16.09 -27.82
CA ASP A 273 -4.90 16.49 -27.07
C ASP A 273 -5.25 17.41 -25.90
N LYS A 274 -5.21 16.85 -24.67
CA LYS A 274 -5.24 17.54 -23.35
C LYS A 274 -5.42 16.58 -22.15
N VAL A 275 -4.94 15.33 -22.22
CA VAL A 275 -4.90 14.50 -20.99
C VAL A 275 -3.66 14.89 -20.22
N GLU A 276 -3.82 15.28 -18.95
CA GLU A 276 -2.66 15.57 -18.09
C GLU A 276 -1.70 14.37 -18.08
N PRO A 277 -0.40 14.58 -18.32
CA PRO A 277 0.56 13.50 -18.37
C PRO A 277 0.66 12.85 -16.98
N TYR A 278 0.23 11.60 -16.87
CA TYR A 278 0.46 10.83 -15.65
C TYR A 278 1.96 10.50 -15.52
N LYS A 279 2.50 10.60 -14.30
CA LYS A 279 3.91 10.35 -14.05
C LYS A 279 4.22 8.86 -14.25
N ILE A 280 5.22 8.56 -15.07
CA ILE A 280 5.76 7.21 -15.26
C ILE A 280 7.01 7.09 -14.38
N VAL A 281 7.03 6.09 -13.50
CA VAL A 281 8.12 5.78 -12.59
C VAL A 281 8.42 4.29 -12.67
N HIS A 282 9.67 3.92 -12.96
CA HIS A 282 10.04 2.51 -12.94
C HIS A 282 10.02 1.95 -11.52
N TYR A 283 9.80 0.64 -11.41
CA TYR A 283 9.71 -0.08 -10.16
C TYR A 283 10.88 0.21 -9.20
N TRP A 284 12.08 0.38 -9.76
CA TRP A 284 13.30 0.62 -8.99
C TRP A 284 13.53 2.06 -8.55
N ASP A 285 12.78 3.03 -9.08
CA ASP A 285 12.86 4.44 -8.67
C ASP A 285 11.74 4.82 -7.67
N GLU A 286 10.86 3.89 -7.32
CA GLU A 286 9.82 4.07 -6.32
C GLU A 286 10.02 3.15 -5.10
N TYR A 287 10.71 3.60 -4.05
CA TYR A 287 10.89 2.78 -2.85
C TYR A 287 9.66 2.79 -1.93
N GLU A 288 9.46 1.66 -1.25
CA GLU A 288 8.35 1.48 -0.33
C GLU A 288 8.47 2.40 0.90
N PRO A 289 7.37 2.99 1.42
CA PRO A 289 7.39 3.77 2.65
C PRO A 289 7.78 2.95 3.88
N ASP A 290 8.62 3.51 4.75
CA ASP A 290 9.07 2.83 5.97
C ASP A 290 7.89 2.49 6.92
N TYR A 291 7.96 1.33 7.56
CA TYR A 291 6.96 0.86 8.50
C TYR A 291 7.26 1.41 9.90
N GLN A 292 6.81 2.62 10.19
CA GLN A 292 7.07 3.29 11.47
C GLN A 292 6.10 2.76 12.55
N LEU A 293 6.62 2.52 13.76
CA LEU A 293 5.77 2.09 14.89
C LEU A 293 4.92 3.27 15.38
N ALA A 294 5.57 4.38 15.77
CA ALA A 294 4.90 5.56 16.30
C ALA A 294 5.14 6.85 15.48
N GLY A 295 6.17 6.88 14.62
CA GLY A 295 6.53 8.06 13.83
C GLY A 295 6.81 9.33 14.65
N ASN A 296 7.25 9.15 15.90
CA ASN A 296 7.54 10.21 16.88
C ASN A 296 9.03 10.20 17.23
N SER A 297 9.55 11.30 17.77
CA SER A 297 10.89 11.33 18.36
C SER A 297 10.96 10.43 19.62
N PRO A 298 12.14 9.90 19.98
CA PRO A 298 12.30 9.05 21.17
C PRO A 298 11.81 9.73 22.46
N GLY A 299 12.15 11.01 22.67
CA GLY A 299 11.69 11.77 23.84
C GLY A 299 10.17 11.96 23.88
N ARG A 300 9.51 12.14 22.73
CA ARG A 300 8.05 12.23 22.67
C ARG A 300 7.40 10.91 23.06
N ASN A 301 7.94 9.78 22.59
CA ASN A 301 7.44 8.46 22.99
C ASN A 301 7.64 8.21 24.48
N LEU A 302 8.78 8.61 25.05
CA LEU A 302 9.05 8.45 26.48
C LEU A 302 7.99 9.17 27.33
N VAL A 303 7.66 10.42 27.00
CA VAL A 303 6.61 11.18 27.72
C VAL A 303 5.25 10.48 27.62
N ILE A 304 4.87 9.99 26.43
CA ILE A 304 3.60 9.28 26.23
C ILE A 304 3.55 7.98 27.05
N ILE A 305 4.65 7.22 27.05
CA ILE A 305 4.79 5.98 27.82
C ILE A 305 4.67 6.28 29.32
N LEU A 306 5.41 7.26 29.84
CA LEU A 306 5.39 7.60 31.25
C LEU A 306 3.99 8.05 31.71
N MET A 307 3.32 8.89 30.91
CA MET A 307 1.97 9.35 31.22
C MET A 307 0.98 8.19 31.31
N ASN A 308 0.98 7.29 30.32
CA ASN A 308 0.06 6.16 30.33
C ASN A 308 0.46 5.07 31.35
N ALA A 309 1.75 4.93 31.65
CA ALA A 309 2.23 4.02 32.70
C ALA A 309 1.79 4.50 34.08
N PHE A 310 1.86 5.82 34.34
CA PHE A 310 1.30 6.41 35.54
C PHE A 310 -0.20 6.11 35.65
N ASN A 311 -0.96 6.32 34.57
CA ASN A 311 -2.40 6.00 34.55
C ASN A 311 -2.68 4.52 34.81
N LEU A 312 -1.90 3.63 34.21
CA LEU A 312 -2.03 2.18 34.40
C LEU A 312 -1.81 1.79 35.87
N ILE A 313 -0.70 2.26 36.45
CA ILE A 313 -0.34 1.96 37.84
C ILE A 313 -1.36 2.58 38.79
N PHE A 314 -1.76 3.82 38.54
CA PHE A 314 -2.73 4.53 39.38
C PHE A 314 -4.11 3.87 39.30
N ALA A 315 -4.61 3.53 38.10
CA ALA A 315 -5.88 2.83 37.95
C ALA A 315 -5.87 1.45 38.62
N PHE A 316 -4.76 0.72 38.50
CA PHE A 316 -4.60 -0.57 39.17
C PHE A 316 -4.57 -0.42 40.70
N TYR A 317 -3.79 0.54 41.22
CA TYR A 317 -3.71 0.82 42.65
C TYR A 317 -5.04 1.34 43.20
N LEU A 318 -5.74 2.19 42.44
CA LEU A 318 -7.05 2.70 42.78
C LEU A 318 -8.06 1.56 42.91
N LEU A 319 -8.09 0.65 41.93
CA LEU A 319 -9.01 -0.48 41.91
C LEU A 319 -8.75 -1.48 43.05
N THR A 320 -7.48 -1.73 43.40
CA THR A 320 -7.09 -2.80 44.32
C THR A 320 -6.92 -2.35 45.77
N ASN A 321 -6.58 -1.08 46.00
CA ASN A 321 -6.24 -0.56 47.34
C ASN A 321 -7.11 0.64 47.71
N LEU A 322 -7.06 1.72 46.92
CA LEU A 322 -7.69 2.99 47.34
C LEU A 322 -9.20 2.93 47.32
N LEU A 323 -9.84 2.35 46.30
CA LEU A 323 -11.30 2.31 46.23
C LEU A 323 -11.90 1.46 47.37
N PRO A 324 -11.38 0.25 47.67
CA PRO A 324 -11.77 -0.47 48.89
C PRO A 324 -11.55 0.33 50.19
N ALA A 325 -10.45 1.08 50.29
CA ALA A 325 -10.16 1.89 51.48
C ALA A 325 -11.04 3.16 51.57
N LEU A 326 -11.44 3.72 50.43
CA LEU A 326 -12.33 4.87 50.34
C LEU A 326 -13.76 4.47 50.68
N THR A 327 -14.22 3.30 50.25
CA THR A 327 -15.59 2.80 50.50
C THR A 327 -15.74 2.01 51.80
N ALA A 328 -14.64 1.76 52.53
CA ALA A 328 -14.70 1.13 53.83
C ALA A 328 -15.48 2.01 54.84
N PRO A 329 -16.27 1.40 55.75
CA PRO A 329 -16.99 2.15 56.78
C PRO A 329 -16.04 3.00 57.64
N GLY A 330 -16.29 4.31 57.76
CA GLY A 330 -15.41 5.25 58.46
C GLY A 330 -14.19 5.71 57.65
N GLY A 331 -14.19 5.46 56.34
CA GLY A 331 -13.12 5.80 55.41
C GLY A 331 -13.14 7.27 54.97
N PRO A 332 -12.13 7.72 54.20
CA PRO A 332 -12.01 9.12 53.77
C PRO A 332 -13.14 9.63 52.88
N ALA A 333 -13.91 8.73 52.24
CA ALA A 333 -15.10 9.12 51.48
C ALA A 333 -16.16 9.78 52.38
N ASP A 334 -16.30 9.33 53.63
CA ASP A 334 -17.21 9.91 54.62
C ASP A 334 -16.81 11.37 54.99
N MET A 335 -15.59 11.79 54.64
CA MET A 335 -15.04 13.14 54.85
C MET A 335 -15.03 13.99 53.57
N LEU A 336 -15.49 13.47 52.43
CA LEU A 336 -15.54 14.15 51.13
C LEU A 336 -17.02 14.33 50.70
N PRO A 337 -17.69 15.42 51.12
CA PRO A 337 -19.10 15.65 50.81
C PRO A 337 -19.35 15.62 49.30
N GLY A 338 -20.40 14.93 48.87
CA GLY A 338 -20.78 14.79 47.47
C GLY A 338 -20.05 13.66 46.73
N LEU A 339 -18.72 13.72 46.63
CA LEU A 339 -17.97 12.67 45.92
C LEU A 339 -18.00 11.34 46.69
N GLY A 340 -17.80 11.39 48.01
CA GLY A 340 -17.87 10.21 48.86
C GLY A 340 -19.28 9.62 48.93
N ASP A 341 -20.29 10.47 49.07
CA ASP A 341 -21.71 10.08 49.06
C ASP A 341 -22.08 9.39 47.73
N TRP A 342 -21.62 9.93 46.60
CA TRP A 342 -21.87 9.33 45.29
C TRP A 342 -21.19 7.98 45.13
N ILE A 343 -19.93 7.85 45.55
CA ILE A 343 -19.17 6.59 45.49
C ILE A 343 -19.87 5.53 46.37
N ALA A 344 -20.22 5.87 47.62
CA ALA A 344 -20.90 4.97 48.55
C ALA A 344 -22.28 4.53 48.03
N ALA A 345 -23.03 5.44 47.39
CA ALA A 345 -24.32 5.12 46.80
C ALA A 345 -24.24 4.30 45.50
N HIS A 346 -23.10 4.31 44.79
CA HIS A 346 -22.95 3.70 43.47
C HIS A 346 -21.68 2.85 43.36
N ASP A 347 -21.49 1.93 44.31
CA ASP A 347 -20.29 1.10 44.42
C ASP A 347 -19.85 0.48 43.07
N PHE A 348 -20.75 -0.23 42.39
CA PHE A 348 -20.45 -0.80 41.06
C PHE A 348 -20.00 0.25 40.03
N ALA A 349 -20.66 1.40 39.97
CA ALA A 349 -20.33 2.46 39.01
C ALA A 349 -18.98 3.11 39.33
N ALA A 350 -18.63 3.25 40.62
CA ALA A 350 -17.33 3.76 41.03
C ALA A 350 -16.20 2.80 40.63
N TYR A 351 -16.36 1.49 40.87
CA TYR A 351 -15.41 0.46 40.44
C TYR A 351 -15.24 0.44 38.92
N LEU A 352 -16.35 0.59 38.18
CA LEU A 352 -16.33 0.60 36.72
C LEU A 352 -15.66 1.86 36.16
N LEU A 353 -16.12 3.05 36.56
CA LEU A 353 -15.72 4.33 35.98
C LEU A 353 -14.34 4.80 36.42
N LEU A 354 -13.98 4.58 37.69
CA LEU A 354 -12.71 5.04 38.24
C LEU A 354 -11.62 3.96 38.17
N GLY A 355 -12.01 2.68 38.26
CA GLY A 355 -11.07 1.55 38.21
C GLY A 355 -10.94 0.92 36.83
N TRP A 356 -11.96 0.15 36.42
CA TRP A 356 -11.88 -0.73 35.24
C TRP A 356 -11.73 0.03 33.91
N ILE A 357 -12.48 1.12 33.69
CA ILE A 357 -12.42 1.89 32.45
C ILE A 357 -11.00 2.47 32.24
N PRO A 358 -10.40 3.22 33.18
CA PRO A 358 -9.02 3.72 33.04
C PRO A 358 -7.98 2.59 32.93
N LEU A 359 -8.19 1.46 33.62
CA LEU A 359 -7.31 0.30 33.53
C LEU A 359 -7.34 -0.31 32.12
N ILE A 360 -8.52 -0.65 31.60
CA ILE A 360 -8.70 -1.23 30.26
C ILE A 360 -8.17 -0.26 29.20
N PHE A 361 -8.45 1.04 29.32
CA PHE A 361 -7.88 2.07 28.46
C PHE A 361 -6.34 1.97 28.45
N SER A 362 -5.72 2.02 29.63
CA SER A 362 -4.26 2.06 29.72
C SER A 362 -3.61 0.77 29.22
N VAL A 363 -4.24 -0.39 29.46
CA VAL A 363 -3.83 -1.69 28.92
C VAL A 363 -3.90 -1.70 27.40
N LEU A 364 -5.04 -1.30 26.81
CA LEU A 364 -5.21 -1.25 25.35
C LEU A 364 -4.21 -0.29 24.70
N PHE A 365 -3.94 0.85 25.34
CA PHE A 365 -3.00 1.86 24.87
C PHE A 365 -1.58 1.29 24.67
N PHE A 366 -1.16 0.33 25.51
CA PHE A 366 0.10 -0.39 25.35
C PHE A 366 -0.02 -1.66 24.49
N ALA A 367 -1.12 -2.40 24.62
CA ALA A 367 -1.32 -3.66 23.90
C ALA A 367 -1.40 -3.46 22.39
N ILE A 368 -2.08 -2.41 21.91
CA ILE A 368 -2.23 -2.14 20.48
C ILE A 368 -0.86 -1.96 19.77
N PRO A 369 0.02 -1.03 20.18
CA PRO A 369 1.32 -0.88 19.55
C PRO A 369 2.22 -2.11 19.73
N LEU A 370 2.11 -2.83 20.86
CA LEU A 370 2.86 -4.06 21.10
C LEU A 370 2.47 -5.17 20.11
N LEU A 371 1.17 -5.41 19.91
CA LEU A 371 0.69 -6.38 18.91
C LEU A 371 1.06 -5.95 17.49
N ARG A 372 0.97 -4.65 17.17
CA ARG A 372 1.37 -4.11 15.87
C ARG A 372 2.87 -4.29 15.60
N TRP A 373 3.71 -4.21 16.63
CA TRP A 373 5.17 -4.34 16.52
C TRP A 373 5.60 -5.67 15.88
N PHE A 374 4.94 -6.79 16.20
CA PHE A 374 5.24 -8.08 15.58
C PHE A 374 5.00 -8.06 14.06
N LYS A 375 3.85 -7.53 13.62
CA LYS A 375 3.50 -7.40 12.19
C LYS A 375 4.46 -6.43 11.48
N ILE A 376 4.75 -5.29 12.09
CA ILE A 376 5.66 -4.28 11.54
C ILE A 376 7.08 -4.83 11.41
N SER A 377 7.55 -5.63 12.37
CA SER A 377 8.91 -6.18 12.33
C SER A 377 9.11 -7.10 11.13
N LYS A 378 8.11 -7.95 10.83
CA LYS A 378 8.12 -8.77 9.60
C LYS A 378 8.06 -7.88 8.35
N ALA A 379 7.18 -6.88 8.33
CA ALA A 379 7.03 -5.97 7.20
C ALA A 379 8.30 -5.16 6.91
N ARG A 380 9.04 -4.70 7.92
CA ARG A 380 10.33 -4.00 7.76
C ARG A 380 11.40 -4.88 7.10
N ARG A 381 11.48 -6.15 7.52
CA ARG A 381 12.41 -7.11 6.93
C ARG A 381 12.07 -7.33 5.45
N GLN A 382 10.78 -7.55 5.14
CA GLN A 382 10.33 -7.71 3.77
C GLN A 382 10.60 -6.47 2.91
N ARG A 383 10.26 -5.27 3.41
CA ARG A 383 10.52 -3.98 2.76
C ARG A 383 11.99 -3.83 2.36
N HIS A 384 12.90 -4.15 3.29
CA HIS A 384 14.33 -4.04 3.02
C HIS A 384 14.77 -4.99 1.91
N ARG A 385 14.30 -6.24 1.93
CA ARG A 385 14.57 -7.19 0.84
C ARG A 385 13.97 -6.70 -0.48
N ASN A 386 12.78 -6.13 -0.48
CA ASN A 386 12.13 -5.56 -1.66
C ASN A 386 12.90 -4.34 -2.21
N ASN A 387 13.45 -3.47 -1.35
CA ASN A 387 14.28 -2.34 -1.78
C ASN A 387 15.62 -2.79 -2.39
N ILE A 388 16.23 -3.85 -1.85
CA ILE A 388 17.41 -4.48 -2.46
C ILE A 388 17.04 -5.07 -3.82
N ARG A 389 15.92 -5.80 -3.87
CA ARG A 389 15.37 -6.37 -5.12
C ARG A 389 15.18 -5.30 -6.18
N LYS A 390 14.66 -4.12 -5.83
CA LYS A 390 14.52 -2.96 -6.73
C LYS A 390 15.86 -2.56 -7.36
N ARG A 391 16.94 -2.48 -6.56
CA ARG A 391 18.29 -2.17 -7.06
C ARG A 391 18.83 -3.24 -8.00
N LEU A 392 18.62 -4.51 -7.68
CA LEU A 392 19.03 -5.62 -8.56
C LEU A 392 18.23 -5.63 -9.87
N PHE A 393 16.92 -5.37 -9.80
CA PHE A 393 16.08 -5.18 -10.99
C PHE A 393 16.67 -4.10 -11.90
N LYS A 394 17.02 -2.93 -11.34
CA LYS A 394 17.65 -1.85 -12.11
C LYS A 394 18.92 -2.31 -12.83
N ALA A 395 19.81 -3.02 -12.13
CA ALA A 395 21.06 -3.52 -12.72
C ALA A 395 20.81 -4.52 -13.86
N ILE A 396 19.85 -5.44 -13.69
CA ILE A 396 19.48 -6.42 -14.72
C ILE A 396 18.97 -5.72 -15.99
N TYR A 397 18.10 -4.70 -15.84
CA TYR A 397 17.53 -3.97 -16.97
C TYR A 397 18.54 -3.01 -17.63
N GLN A 398 19.48 -2.44 -16.87
CA GLN A 398 20.54 -1.59 -17.42
C GLN A 398 21.44 -2.34 -18.41
N GLU A 399 21.67 -3.63 -18.16
CA GLU A 399 22.44 -4.52 -19.03
C GLU A 399 21.55 -5.33 -19.99
N ASN A 400 20.28 -4.95 -20.17
CA ASN A 400 19.31 -5.62 -21.05
C ASN A 400 19.20 -7.13 -20.82
N GLY A 401 19.31 -7.59 -19.57
CA GLY A 401 19.24 -9.01 -19.24
C GLY A 401 20.44 -9.86 -19.69
N ASN A 402 21.55 -9.23 -20.13
CA ASN A 402 22.76 -9.96 -20.49
C ASN A 402 23.37 -10.72 -19.29
N PRO A 403 24.11 -11.82 -19.54
CA PRO A 403 24.76 -12.60 -18.48
C PRO A 403 25.67 -11.74 -17.59
N GLN A 404 25.44 -11.80 -16.27
CA GLN A 404 26.24 -11.06 -15.28
C GLN A 404 26.56 -11.92 -14.06
N THR A 405 27.75 -11.75 -13.51
CA THR A 405 28.13 -12.37 -12.23
C THR A 405 27.55 -11.58 -11.05
N ALA A 406 27.39 -12.24 -9.90
CA ALA A 406 26.97 -11.56 -8.66
C ALA A 406 27.94 -10.43 -8.26
N ALA A 407 29.23 -10.55 -8.59
CA ALA A 407 30.24 -9.52 -8.34
C ALA A 407 30.04 -8.29 -9.23
N GLN A 408 29.70 -8.47 -10.51
CA GLN A 408 29.37 -7.38 -11.43
C GLN A 408 28.12 -6.63 -10.96
N ILE A 409 27.04 -7.35 -10.65
CA ILE A 409 25.81 -6.73 -10.13
C ILE A 409 26.09 -5.99 -8.81
N HIS A 410 26.86 -6.59 -7.91
CA HIS A 410 27.30 -5.94 -6.67
C HIS A 410 28.02 -4.61 -6.94
N GLN A 411 28.92 -4.58 -7.93
CA GLN A 411 29.59 -3.34 -8.31
C GLN A 411 28.60 -2.30 -8.83
N ILE A 412 27.74 -2.67 -9.78
CA ILE A 412 26.72 -1.78 -10.37
C ILE A 412 25.84 -1.15 -9.29
N VAL A 413 25.33 -1.95 -8.34
CA VAL A 413 24.39 -1.44 -7.34
C VAL A 413 25.05 -0.58 -6.26
N ASN A 414 26.35 -0.75 -6.01
CA ASN A 414 27.06 -0.05 -4.92
C ASN A 414 27.85 1.17 -5.39
N THR A 415 28.32 1.20 -6.64
CA THR A 415 29.09 2.31 -7.20
C THR A 415 28.23 3.59 -7.26
N GLY A 416 28.64 4.63 -6.52
CA GLY A 416 27.94 5.92 -6.49
C GLY A 416 26.58 5.91 -5.80
N ALA A 417 26.23 4.81 -5.11
CA ALA A 417 24.93 4.67 -4.44
C ALA A 417 24.80 5.62 -3.24
N ARG A 418 23.63 6.24 -3.10
CA ARG A 418 23.26 7.01 -1.89
C ARG A 418 22.65 6.10 -0.82
N GLU A 419 22.18 4.94 -1.26
CA GLU A 419 21.64 3.84 -0.45
C GLU A 419 22.75 3.07 0.29
N GLU A 420 22.34 2.16 1.16
CA GLU A 420 23.27 1.28 1.89
C GLU A 420 24.18 0.47 0.95
N GLN A 421 25.40 0.21 1.41
CA GLN A 421 26.32 -0.70 0.74
C GLN A 421 25.87 -2.15 0.97
N LEU A 422 25.71 -2.91 -0.10
CA LEU A 422 25.24 -4.29 -0.05
C LEU A 422 26.42 -5.26 -0.10
N PRO A 423 26.53 -6.24 0.82
CA PRO A 423 27.56 -7.27 0.70
C PRO A 423 27.24 -8.22 -0.46
N VAL A 424 28.28 -8.75 -1.11
CA VAL A 424 28.16 -9.67 -2.27
C VAL A 424 27.25 -10.87 -1.95
N SER A 425 27.36 -11.46 -0.76
CA SER A 425 26.53 -12.60 -0.34
C SER A 425 25.04 -12.27 -0.28
N LEU A 426 24.69 -11.05 0.12
CA LEU A 426 23.30 -10.59 0.14
C LEU A 426 22.78 -10.37 -1.28
N VAL A 427 23.59 -9.74 -2.15
CA VAL A 427 23.28 -9.59 -3.58
C VAL A 427 23.02 -10.96 -4.20
N GLU A 428 23.91 -11.93 -3.99
CA GLU A 428 23.74 -13.28 -4.53
C GLU A 428 22.46 -13.95 -4.03
N SER A 429 22.17 -13.87 -2.73
CA SER A 429 20.95 -14.47 -2.15
C SER A 429 19.67 -13.88 -2.73
N VAL A 430 19.61 -12.56 -2.95
CA VAL A 430 18.44 -11.89 -3.51
C VAL A 430 18.37 -12.10 -5.03
N LEU A 431 19.52 -12.18 -5.71
CA LEU A 431 19.60 -12.46 -7.13
C LEU A 431 19.03 -13.83 -7.47
N ARG A 432 19.31 -14.85 -6.65
CA ARG A 432 18.69 -16.18 -6.78
C ARG A 432 17.16 -16.12 -6.68
N GLU A 433 16.62 -15.31 -5.76
CA GLU A 433 15.17 -15.09 -5.66
C GLU A 433 14.61 -14.36 -6.88
N VAL A 434 15.33 -13.35 -7.39
CA VAL A 434 14.94 -12.63 -8.61
C VAL A 434 14.97 -13.54 -9.84
N ALA A 435 15.95 -14.43 -9.96
CA ALA A 435 16.07 -15.40 -11.05
C ALA A 435 14.95 -16.46 -11.05
N LEU A 436 14.27 -16.66 -9.92
CA LEU A 436 13.07 -17.50 -9.85
C LEU A 436 11.82 -16.75 -10.33
N ASP A 437 11.70 -15.47 -9.99
CA ASP A 437 10.54 -14.64 -10.37
C ASP A 437 10.61 -14.16 -11.82
N LEU A 438 11.81 -13.85 -12.29
CA LEU A 438 12.15 -13.59 -13.67
C LEU A 438 13.01 -14.78 -14.11
N PRO A 439 12.44 -15.82 -14.75
CA PRO A 439 13.16 -17.04 -15.10
C PRO A 439 14.47 -16.71 -15.80
N GLY A 440 15.54 -16.82 -15.02
CA GLY A 440 16.90 -16.49 -15.42
C GLY A 440 17.73 -17.76 -15.50
N ASP A 441 18.60 -17.83 -16.49
CA ASP A 441 19.49 -18.94 -16.71
C ASP A 441 20.77 -18.75 -15.91
N THR A 442 21.23 -19.81 -15.25
CA THR A 442 22.57 -19.84 -14.65
C THR A 442 23.55 -20.42 -15.63
N LEU A 443 24.45 -19.58 -16.13
CA LEU A 443 25.54 -19.94 -17.03
C LEU A 443 26.86 -20.01 -16.24
N VAL A 444 27.83 -20.75 -16.77
CA VAL A 444 29.19 -20.78 -16.23
C VAL A 444 30.11 -20.11 -17.25
N SER A 445 30.82 -19.06 -16.82
CA SER A 445 31.75 -18.34 -17.68
C SER A 445 32.99 -19.20 -18.01
N ALA A 446 33.79 -18.78 -18.99
CA ALA A 446 35.03 -19.46 -19.35
C ALA A 446 36.02 -19.53 -18.17
N GLU A 447 35.92 -18.59 -17.24
CA GLU A 447 36.70 -18.49 -15.99
C GLU A 447 36.09 -19.29 -14.83
N GLY A 448 35.03 -20.08 -15.07
CA GLY A 448 34.38 -20.92 -14.07
C GLY A 448 33.45 -20.15 -13.12
N GLN A 449 33.05 -18.92 -13.45
CA GLN A 449 32.19 -18.10 -12.60
C GLN A 449 30.71 -18.26 -12.97
N VAL A 450 29.83 -18.31 -11.97
CA VAL A 450 28.38 -18.36 -12.19
C VAL A 450 27.89 -16.99 -12.66
N GLN A 451 27.21 -16.98 -13.81
CA GLN A 451 26.55 -15.83 -14.41
C GLN A 451 25.04 -16.06 -14.44
N TYR A 452 24.28 -14.99 -14.21
CA TYR A 452 22.83 -14.96 -14.31
C TYR A 452 22.44 -14.21 -15.58
N ALA A 453 21.72 -14.88 -16.47
CA ALA A 453 21.22 -14.31 -17.72
C ALA A 453 19.70 -14.25 -17.69
N PHE A 454 19.11 -13.22 -18.29
CA PHE A 454 17.66 -13.03 -18.37
C PHE A 454 17.26 -12.89 -19.85
N PRO A 455 17.36 -13.97 -20.64
CA PRO A 455 17.27 -13.90 -22.10
C PRO A 455 15.95 -13.33 -22.60
N ARG A 456 14.82 -13.67 -21.94
CA ARG A 456 13.50 -13.12 -22.28
C ARG A 456 13.46 -11.59 -22.21
N ILE A 457 14.11 -10.99 -21.20
CA ILE A 457 14.17 -9.53 -21.04
C ILE A 457 14.93 -8.91 -22.21
N GLY A 458 16.14 -9.43 -22.50
CA GLY A 458 16.95 -8.91 -23.60
C GLY A 458 16.27 -9.06 -24.95
N TYR A 459 15.61 -10.19 -25.18
CA TYR A 459 14.89 -10.48 -26.41
C TYR A 459 13.68 -9.56 -26.61
N GLU A 460 12.79 -9.46 -25.63
CA GLU A 460 11.59 -8.61 -25.71
C GLU A 460 11.94 -7.12 -25.85
N LEU A 461 12.95 -6.63 -25.10
CA LEU A 461 13.36 -5.22 -25.16
C LEU A 461 14.04 -4.83 -26.49
N LYS A 462 14.82 -5.75 -27.07
CA LYS A 462 15.42 -5.53 -28.40
C LYS A 462 14.34 -5.48 -29.47
N GLU A 463 13.41 -6.42 -29.43
CA GLU A 463 12.36 -6.53 -30.45
C GLU A 463 11.36 -5.38 -30.38
N VAL A 464 10.92 -4.97 -29.19
CA VAL A 464 9.94 -3.88 -29.05
C VAL A 464 10.47 -2.55 -29.60
N THR A 465 11.79 -2.33 -29.55
CA THR A 465 12.43 -1.16 -30.14
C THR A 465 12.31 -1.17 -31.67
N THR A 466 12.48 -2.32 -32.31
CA THR A 466 12.27 -2.49 -33.75
C THR A 466 10.79 -2.33 -34.12
N LEU A 467 9.87 -2.93 -33.36
CA LEU A 467 8.43 -2.81 -33.62
C LEU A 467 7.95 -1.34 -33.56
N ARG A 468 8.44 -0.57 -32.60
CA ARG A 468 8.08 0.85 -32.43
C ARG A 468 8.63 1.76 -33.52
N SER A 469 9.77 1.42 -34.12
CA SER A 469 10.34 2.21 -35.23
C SER A 469 9.60 1.98 -36.54
N GLN A 470 8.98 0.80 -36.69
CA GLN A 470 8.17 0.44 -37.86
C GLN A 470 6.71 0.93 -37.73
N SER A 471 6.22 1.12 -36.51
CA SER A 471 4.86 1.59 -36.25
C SER A 471 4.66 3.06 -36.64
N ARG A 472 3.62 3.36 -37.43
CA ARG A 472 3.22 4.73 -37.76
C ARG A 472 2.35 5.28 -36.63
N ARG A 473 2.70 6.47 -36.14
CA ARG A 473 1.94 7.15 -35.09
C ARG A 473 0.61 7.67 -35.64
N ALA A 474 -0.50 7.09 -35.21
CA ALA A 474 -1.85 7.58 -35.53
C ALA A 474 -2.16 8.81 -34.66
N GLU A 475 -1.67 9.99 -35.04
CA GLU A 475 -1.61 11.14 -34.13
C GLU A 475 -2.88 12.00 -34.05
N THR A 476 -3.85 11.91 -34.98
CA THR A 476 -4.93 12.92 -35.00
C THR A 476 -6.32 12.35 -35.25
N LEU A 477 -7.29 12.83 -34.46
CA LEU A 477 -8.73 12.56 -34.62
C LEU A 477 -9.35 13.28 -35.83
N GLY A 478 -8.56 14.09 -36.55
CA GLY A 478 -9.05 14.94 -37.64
C GLY A 478 -9.91 16.11 -37.14
N LYS A 479 -10.64 16.75 -38.05
CA LYS A 479 -11.56 17.85 -37.73
C LYS A 479 -12.89 17.28 -37.21
N ILE A 480 -13.52 17.97 -36.27
CA ILE A 480 -14.90 17.68 -35.87
C ILE A 480 -15.81 18.02 -37.07
N ILE A 481 -16.55 17.03 -37.56
CA ILE A 481 -17.44 17.16 -38.75
C ILE A 481 -18.89 17.37 -38.33
N MET A 482 -19.27 16.94 -37.13
CA MET A 482 -20.60 17.05 -36.57
C MET A 482 -20.50 17.25 -35.06
N ASP A 483 -21.27 18.20 -34.53
CA ASP A 483 -21.38 18.49 -33.11
C ASP A 483 -22.85 18.32 -32.71
N SER A 484 -23.12 17.62 -31.61
CA SER A 484 -24.49 17.37 -31.14
C SER A 484 -25.17 18.61 -30.55
N GLU A 485 -24.44 19.71 -30.36
CA GLU A 485 -25.01 20.99 -29.93
C GLU A 485 -25.58 21.84 -31.08
N ASN A 486 -25.55 21.38 -32.34
CA ASN A 486 -26.22 22.02 -33.48
C ASN A 486 -27.05 21.06 -34.34
#